data_AF-A0A392U5K7-F1
#
_entry.id   AF-A0A392U5K7-F1
#
_cell.length_a   1.000
_cell.length_b   1.000
_cell.length_c   1.000
_cell.angle_alpha   90.00
_cell.angle_beta   90.00
_cell.angle_gamma   90.00
#
_symmetry.space_group_name_H-M   'P 1'
#
loop_
_entity.id
_entity.type
_entity.pdbx_description
1 polymer ?
#
loop_
_entity_poly.entity_id
_entity_poly.type
_entity_poly.pdbx_seq_one_letter_code
_entity_poly.pdbx_strand_id
1 'polypeptide(L)' 'MDKLKSKLSKEFETKNLGAVKKILGMEIRREWINRKLFLSQKGYLERVVERFGVKGAKSVVTPLAPHFRLS' A
#
# COMPACT_ATOMS: atom_id res chain seq x y z
N MET A 1 -12.75 15.86 -9.89
CA MET A 1 -12.81 14.96 -8.71
C MET A 1 -14.13 15.06 -7.97
N ASP A 2 -14.69 16.27 -7.81
CA ASP A 2 -15.85 16.49 -6.93
C ASP A 2 -17.17 15.93 -7.47
N LYS A 3 -17.35 15.89 -8.79
CA LYS A 3 -18.51 15.25 -9.43
C LYS A 3 -18.59 13.74 -9.13
N LEU A 4 -17.44 13.05 -9.17
CA LEU A 4 -17.37 11.61 -8.87
C LEU A 4 -17.64 11.36 -7.38
N LYS A 5 -17.00 12.14 -6.50
CA LYS A 5 -17.25 12.07 -5.05
C LYS A 5 -18.72 12.29 -4.74
N SER A 6 -19.33 13.34 -5.31
CA SER A 6 -20.75 13.66 -5.10
C SER A 6 -21.67 12.52 -5.56
N LYS A 7 -21.39 11.88 -6.70
CA LYS A 7 -22.20 10.74 -7.17
C LYS A 7 -22.08 9.55 -6.22
N LEU A 8 -20.86 9.22 -5.77
CA LEU A 8 -20.64 8.13 -4.83
C LEU A 8 -21.27 8.39 -3.45
N SER A 9 -21.19 9.62 -2.95
CA SER A 9 -21.79 10.03 -1.67
C SER A 9 -23.32 10.02 -1.67
N LYS A 10 -23.96 10.02 -2.85
CA LYS A 10 -25.42 9.88 -2.97
C LYS A 10 -25.88 8.43 -2.87
N GLU A 11 -25.09 7.51 -3.42
CA GLU A 11 -25.43 6.08 -3.47
C GLU A 11 -24.88 5.29 -2.28
N PHE A 12 -23.79 5.76 -1.67
CA PHE A 12 -23.08 5.08 -0.60
C PHE A 12 -22.78 6.02 0.56
N GLU A 13 -22.78 5.49 1.77
CA GLU A 13 -22.28 6.21 2.94
C GLU A 13 -20.75 6.41 2.79
N THR A 14 -20.36 7.59 2.35
CA THR A 14 -18.95 7.94 2.17
C THR A 14 -18.44 8.80 3.31
N LYS A 15 -17.30 8.44 3.88
CA LYS A 15 -16.60 9.25 4.88
C LYS A 15 -15.29 9.78 4.31
N ASN A 16 -15.04 11.08 4.49
CA ASN A 16 -13.73 11.65 4.18
C ASN A 16 -12.75 11.37 5.33
N LEU A 17 -11.75 10.54 5.07
CA LEU A 17 -10.70 10.17 6.04
C LEU A 17 -9.43 11.02 5.90
N GLY A 18 -9.48 12.08 5.10
CA GLY A 18 -8.33 12.92 4.79
C GLY A 18 -7.39 12.26 3.77
N ALA A 19 -6.10 12.57 3.87
CA ALA A 19 -5.10 11.99 2.97
C ALA A 19 -5.00 10.47 3.15
N VAL A 20 -5.03 9.72 2.04
CA VAL A 20 -4.89 8.27 2.07
C VAL A 20 -3.53 7.89 2.63
N LYS A 21 -3.54 7.16 3.74
CA LYS A 21 -2.33 6.64 4.41
C LYS A 21 -2.06 5.17 4.11
N LYS A 22 -3.09 4.40 3.76
CA LYS A 22 -2.96 2.98 3.40
C LYS A 22 -3.93 2.61 2.27
N ILE A 23 -3.48 1.79 1.32
CA ILE A 23 -4.30 1.19 0.26
C ILE A 23 -3.79 -0.23 -0.02
N LEU A 24 -4.67 -1.24 0.02
CA LEU A 24 -4.31 -2.64 -0.28
C LEU A 24 -3.03 -3.17 0.42
N GLY A 25 -2.82 -2.75 1.67
CA GLY A 25 -1.62 -3.13 2.43
C GLY A 25 -0.35 -2.31 2.13
N MET A 26 -0.41 -1.39 1.17
CA MET A 26 0.62 -0.38 0.94
C MET A 26 0.37 0.83 1.84
N GLU A 27 1.39 1.25 2.58
CA GLU A 27 1.44 2.49 3.34
C GLU A 27 1.95 3.61 2.44
N ILE A 28 1.30 4.76 2.53
CA ILE A 28 1.58 5.95 1.71
C ILE A 28 2.03 7.07 2.64
N ARG A 29 3.23 7.60 2.38
CA ARG A 29 3.72 8.83 3.01
C ARG A 29 3.99 9.88 1.94
N ARG A 30 3.40 11.06 2.11
CA ARG A 30 3.52 12.18 1.17
C ARG A 30 4.35 13.29 1.80
N GLU A 31 5.31 13.78 1.03
CA GLU A 31 6.13 14.94 1.36
C GLU A 31 5.78 16.05 0.36
N TRP A 32 4.94 17.00 0.79
CA TRP A 32 4.37 18.00 -0.11
C TRP A 32 5.38 19.02 -0.62
N ILE A 33 6.34 19.42 0.23
CA ILE A 33 7.37 20.43 -0.08
C ILE A 33 8.19 19.99 -1.30
N ASN A 34 8.72 18.78 -1.24
CA ASN A 34 9.54 18.20 -2.31
C ASN A 34 8.73 17.40 -3.33
N ARG A 35 7.40 17.40 -3.20
CA ARG A 35 6.45 16.63 -4.04
C ARG A 35 6.81 15.13 -4.15
N LYS A 36 7.35 14.54 -3.08
CA LYS A 36 7.73 13.13 -3.05
C LYS A 36 6.60 12.26 -2.49
N LEU A 37 6.45 11.07 -3.08
CA LEU A 37 5.55 10.02 -2.63
C LEU A 37 6.39 8.80 -2.24
N PHE A 38 6.26 8.37 -1.00
CA PHE A 38 6.90 7.15 -0.50
C PHE A 38 5.84 6.08 -0.30
N LEU A 39 6.15 4.86 -0.76
CA LEU A 39 5.30 3.68 -0.62
C LEU A 39 6.06 2.62 0.17
N SER A 40 5.39 1.96 1.12
CA SER A 40 5.95 0.86 1.90
C SER A 40 4.93 -0.25 2.01
N GLN A 41 5.35 -1.50 1.86
CA GLN A 41 4.48 -2.67 2.10
C GLN A 41 4.89 -3.43 3.38
N LYS A 42 5.81 -2.87 4.18
CA LYS A 42 6.41 -3.53 5.34
C LYS A 42 5.37 -4.18 6.26
N GLY A 43 4.37 -3.42 6.71
CA GLY A 43 3.35 -3.93 7.63
C GLY A 43 2.42 -4.98 7.01
N TYR A 44 2.26 -5.01 5.68
CA TYR A 44 1.53 -6.11 5.05
C TYR A 44 2.37 -7.39 5.02
N LEU A 45 3.65 -7.28 4.66
CA LEU A 45 4.57 -8.43 4.67
C LEU A 45 4.71 -9.03 6.08
N GLU A 46 4.82 -8.21 7.12
CA GLU A 46 4.86 -8.67 8.52
C GLU A 46 3.61 -9.50 8.87
N ARG A 47 2.41 -9.04 8.49
CA ARG A 47 1.16 -9.77 8.71
C ARG A 47 1.08 -11.09 7.93
N VAL A 48 1.60 -11.12 6.71
CA VAL A 48 1.65 -12.34 5.89
C VAL A 48 2.60 -13.36 6.53
N VAL A 49 3.81 -12.93 6.91
CA VAL A 49 4.81 -13.77 7.57
C VAL A 49 4.26 -14.37 8.87
N GLU A 50 3.58 -13.54 9.68
CA GLU A 50 2.93 -14.00 10.91
C GLU A 50 1.78 -14.97 10.63
N ARG A 51 0.90 -14.66 9.67
CA ARG A 51 -0.25 -15.50 9.32
C ARG A 51 0.14 -16.92 8.89
N PHE A 52 1.26 -17.06 8.18
CA PHE A 52 1.74 -18.37 7.72
C PHE A 52 2.71 -19.03 8.69
N GLY A 53 2.95 -18.45 9.87
CA GLY A 53 3.85 -19.02 10.89
C GLY A 53 5.31 -19.08 10.46
N VAL A 54 5.71 -18.30 9.45
CA VAL A 54 7.08 -18.29 8.90
C VAL A 54 7.95 -17.18 9.50
N LYS A 55 7.50 -16.59 10.61
CA LYS A 55 8.29 -15.61 11.37
C LYS A 55 9.58 -16.26 11.87
N GLY A 56 10.72 -15.70 11.48
CA GLY A 56 12.04 -16.24 11.83
C GLY A 56 12.54 -17.38 10.93
N ALA A 57 11.83 -17.70 9.85
CA ALA A 57 12.35 -18.61 8.83
C ALA A 57 13.66 -18.08 8.24
N LYS A 58 14.57 -18.99 7.89
CA LYS A 58 15.84 -18.63 7.23
C LYS A 58 15.53 -17.95 5.90
N SER A 59 16.20 -16.82 5.65
CA SER A 59 16.12 -16.18 4.33
C SER A 59 16.73 -17.12 3.30
N VAL A 60 15.99 -17.37 2.23
CA VAL A 60 16.49 -18.03 1.03
C VAL A 60 16.45 -16.99 -0.08
N VAL A 61 17.52 -16.91 -0.86
CA VAL A 61 17.55 -16.05 -2.04
C VAL A 61 16.54 -16.63 -3.03
N THR A 62 15.41 -15.95 -3.22
CA THR A 62 14.51 -16.20 -4.34
C THR A 62 14.91 -15.23 -5.45
N PRO A 63 15.69 -15.67 -6.46
CA PRO A 63 16.16 -14.77 -7.50
C PRO A 63 14.96 -14.25 -8.28
N LEU A 64 14.84 -12.93 -8.38
CA LEU A 64 13.95 -12.34 -9.36
C LEU A 64 14.54 -12.65 -10.73
N ALA A 65 13.76 -13.30 -11.60
CA ALA A 65 14.30 -13.70 -12.89
C ALA A 65 14.79 -12.45 -13.66
N PRO A 66 15.95 -12.51 -14.35
CA PRO A 66 16.62 -11.31 -14.89
C PRO A 66 15.78 -10.50 -15.89
N HIS A 67 14.75 -11.11 -16.47
CA HIS A 67 13.85 -10.46 -17.41
C HIS A 67 12.77 -9.60 -16.73
N PHE A 68 12.54 -9.73 -15.42
CA PHE A 68 11.64 -8.85 -14.68
C PHE A 68 12.32 -7.51 -14.41
N ARG A 69 11.79 -6.46 -15.02
CA ARG A 69 12.19 -5.07 -14.74
C ARG A 69 11.27 -4.47 -13.70
N LEU A 70 11.85 -3.90 -12.65
CA LEU A 70 11.13 -3.01 -11.74
C LEU A 70 11.14 -1.62 -12.38
N SER A 71 10.10 -1.34 -13.17
CA SER A 71 9.84 -0.04 -13.80
C SER A 71 9.16 0.92 -12.83
#